data_AF-A0A1H7QW41-F1
#
_entry.id   AF-A0A1H7QW41-F1
#
_cell.length_a   1.000
_cell.length_b   1.000
_cell.length_c   1.000
_cell.angle_alpha   90.00
_cell.angle_beta   90.00
_cell.angle_gamma   90.00
#
_symmetry.space_group_name_H-M   'P 1'
#
loop_
_entity.id
_entity.type
_entity.pdbx_description
1 polymer ?
#
loop_
_entity_poly.entity_id
_entity_poly.type
_entity_poly.pdbx_seq_one_letter_code
_entity_poly.pdbx_strand_id
1 'polypeptide(L)'
;MELRMNYRSANPEAFKTLLALEQAAQKSGLDHKLYEIIKLRASQINGCSFCVDMHSKDLLSMGESVDRLLLLPMWREVPIYSDEERAVIELTECVTKLTEAGVPAEVYERVRKHFDEKQFVDLVMAITTINAWNRIGVATGLFPGCFD
;
A
#
# COMPACT_ATOMS: atom_id res chain seq x y z
N MET A 1 21.78 7.17 -9.59
CA MET A 1 21.88 6.73 -8.19
C MET A 1 22.51 5.36 -8.17
N GLU A 2 23.19 4.96 -7.09
CA GLU A 2 23.72 3.61 -6.91
C GLU A 2 22.92 2.86 -5.85
N LEU A 3 22.71 1.56 -6.07
CA LEU A 3 21.95 0.72 -5.14
C LEU A 3 22.81 0.45 -3.89
N ARG A 4 22.31 0.80 -2.70
CA ARG A 4 23.02 0.57 -1.44
C ARG A 4 23.23 -0.92 -1.16
N MET A 5 22.20 -1.75 -1.35
CA MET A 5 22.28 -3.20 -1.13
C MET A 5 21.20 -3.94 -1.90
N ASN A 6 21.58 -5.01 -2.60
CA ASN A 6 20.63 -5.97 -3.12
C ASN A 6 20.20 -6.93 -2.01
N TYR A 7 19.10 -6.61 -1.33
CA TYR A 7 18.57 -7.44 -0.24
C TYR A 7 18.13 -8.84 -0.69
N ARG A 8 17.79 -9.00 -1.97
CA ARG A 8 17.33 -10.28 -2.54
C ARG A 8 18.46 -11.31 -2.51
N SER A 9 19.69 -10.91 -2.85
CA SER A 9 20.86 -11.78 -2.78
C SER A 9 21.50 -11.82 -1.40
N ALA A 10 21.43 -10.73 -0.63
CA ALA A 10 21.98 -10.68 0.72
C ALA A 10 21.25 -11.60 1.71
N ASN A 11 19.92 -11.75 1.57
CA ASN A 11 19.14 -12.70 2.36
C ASN A 11 17.93 -13.24 1.58
N PRO A 12 18.12 -14.33 0.80
CA PRO A 12 17.06 -14.93 -0.01
C PRO A 12 15.85 -15.41 0.79
N GLU A 13 16.06 -15.91 2.01
CA GLU A 13 14.96 -16.39 2.87
C GLU A 13 14.08 -15.24 3.34
N ALA A 14 14.66 -14.12 3.76
CA ALA A 14 13.89 -12.92 4.12
C ALA A 14 13.08 -12.38 2.92
N PHE A 15 13.67 -12.38 1.71
CA PHE A 15 12.95 -12.01 0.49
C PHE A 15 11.79 -12.96 0.21
N LYS A 16 11.99 -14.27 0.34
CA LYS A 16 10.95 -15.29 0.18
C LYS A 16 9.81 -15.10 1.18
N THR A 17 10.10 -14.72 2.42
CA THR A 17 9.06 -14.42 3.42
C THR A 17 8.22 -13.20 3.03
N LEU A 18 8.84 -12.13 2.52
CA LEU A 18 8.10 -10.97 2.02
C LEU A 18 7.21 -11.32 0.82
N LEU A 19 7.71 -12.16 -0.09
CA LEU A 19 6.91 -12.67 -1.20
C LEU A 19 5.72 -13.51 -0.71
N ALA A 20 5.87 -14.28 0.38
CA ALA A 20 4.77 -15.03 0.95
C ALA A 20 3.68 -14.11 1.53
N LEU A 21 4.05 -12.98 2.16
CA LEU A 21 3.08 -11.96 2.59
C LEU A 21 2.33 -11.36 1.39
N GLU A 22 3.05 -11.02 0.32
CA GLU A 22 2.45 -10.51 -0.92
C GLU A 22 1.45 -11.51 -1.53
N GLN A 23 1.85 -12.77 -1.67
CA GLN A 23 1.00 -13.82 -2.21
C GLN A 23 -0.25 -14.07 -1.36
N ALA A 24 -0.13 -13.98 -0.03
CA ALA A 24 -1.27 -14.12 0.87
C ALA A 24 -2.24 -12.96 0.69
N ALA A 25 -1.75 -11.72 0.66
CA ALA A 25 -2.57 -10.52 0.45
C ALA A 25 -3.28 -10.54 -0.92
N GLN A 26 -2.60 -10.97 -1.99
CA GLN A 26 -3.20 -11.12 -3.33
C GLN A 26 -4.33 -12.17 -3.37
N LYS A 27 -4.31 -13.16 -2.48
CA LYS A 27 -5.33 -14.23 -2.40
C LYS A 27 -6.51 -13.89 -1.50
N SER A 28 -6.53 -12.71 -0.87
CA SER A 28 -7.59 -12.29 0.05
C SER A 28 -8.98 -12.19 -0.59
N GLY A 29 -9.04 -11.98 -1.91
CA GLY A 29 -10.27 -11.68 -2.64
C GLY A 29 -10.59 -10.18 -2.69
N LEU A 30 -9.70 -9.32 -2.20
CA LEU A 30 -9.79 -7.87 -2.39
C LEU A 30 -9.72 -7.52 -3.88
N ASP A 31 -10.45 -6.48 -4.27
CA ASP A 31 -10.30 -5.90 -5.60
C ASP A 31 -8.84 -5.48 -5.84
N HIS A 32 -8.32 -5.82 -7.02
CA HIS A 32 -6.90 -5.62 -7.31
C HIS A 32 -6.57 -4.13 -7.45
N LYS A 33 -7.47 -3.29 -8.00
CA LYS A 33 -7.23 -1.84 -8.06
C LYS A 33 -7.22 -1.24 -6.65
N LEU A 34 -8.16 -1.66 -5.80
CA LEU A 34 -8.18 -1.22 -4.40
C LEU A 34 -6.90 -1.61 -3.66
N TYR A 35 -6.37 -2.82 -3.91
CA TYR A 35 -5.10 -3.25 -3.33
C TYR A 35 -3.94 -2.36 -3.78
N GLU A 36 -3.85 -2.03 -5.06
CA GLU A 36 -2.79 -1.12 -5.56
C GLU A 36 -2.96 0.33 -5.05
N ILE A 37 -4.20 0.81 -4.82
CA ILE A 37 -4.45 2.10 -4.15
C ILE A 37 -3.89 2.09 -2.71
N ILE A 38 -4.13 1.01 -1.95
CA ILE A 38 -3.54 0.83 -0.60
C ILE A 38 -2.01 0.92 -0.70
N LYS A 39 -1.42 0.18 -1.64
CA LYS A 39 0.03 0.14 -1.79
C LYS A 39 0.61 1.51 -2.14
N LEU A 40 0.00 2.21 -3.08
CA LEU A 40 0.43 3.54 -3.48
C LEU A 40 0.33 4.53 -2.31
N ARG A 41 -0.82 4.59 -1.62
CA ARG A 41 -1.02 5.55 -0.52
C ARG A 41 -0.05 5.32 0.63
N ALA A 42 0.13 4.08 1.08
CA ALA A 42 1.08 3.76 2.14
C ALA A 42 2.52 4.13 1.72
N SER A 43 2.89 3.86 0.47
CA SER A 43 4.22 4.18 -0.07
C SER A 43 4.49 5.69 -0.16
N GLN A 44 3.47 6.48 -0.50
CA GLN A 44 3.54 7.95 -0.48
C GLN A 44 3.81 8.48 0.93
N ILE A 45 3.13 7.92 1.94
CA ILE A 45 3.32 8.32 3.36
C ILE A 45 4.72 7.93 3.84
N ASN A 46 5.16 6.71 3.52
CA ASN A 46 6.46 6.18 3.95
C ASN A 46 7.65 6.73 3.15
N GLY A 47 7.43 7.50 2.08
CA GLY A 47 8.49 8.05 1.24
C GLY A 47 9.27 7.01 0.43
N CYS A 48 8.66 5.88 0.09
CA CYS A 48 9.32 4.82 -0.68
C CYS A 48 9.19 5.06 -2.20
N SER A 49 10.13 5.78 -2.79
CA SER A 49 10.09 6.15 -4.22
C SER A 49 10.00 4.95 -5.17
N PHE A 50 10.70 3.86 -4.87
CA PHE A 50 10.63 2.61 -5.63
C PHE A 50 9.20 2.04 -5.68
N CYS A 51 8.54 1.94 -4.52
CA CYS A 51 7.17 1.43 -4.44
C CYS A 51 6.17 2.42 -5.06
N VAL A 52 6.37 3.73 -4.91
CA VAL A 52 5.52 4.74 -5.56
C VAL A 52 5.56 4.60 -7.08
N ASP A 53 6.75 4.47 -7.68
CA ASP A 53 6.90 4.29 -9.13
C ASP A 53 6.24 2.99 -9.61
N MET A 54 6.52 1.87 -8.94
CA MET A 54 5.97 0.56 -9.26
C MET A 54 4.43 0.57 -9.24
N HIS A 55 3.83 0.94 -8.11
CA HIS A 55 2.37 0.86 -7.93
C HIS A 55 1.63 1.92 -8.75
N SER A 56 2.27 3.04 -9.08
CA SER A 56 1.72 3.99 -10.05
C SER A 56 1.63 3.38 -11.45
N LYS A 57 2.70 2.70 -11.91
CA LYS A 57 2.72 2.02 -13.21
C LYS A 57 1.70 0.88 -13.26
N ASP A 58 1.59 0.10 -12.18
CA ASP A 58 0.61 -0.98 -12.08
C ASP A 58 -0.82 -0.43 -12.19
N LEU A 59 -1.18 0.60 -11.41
CA LEU A 59 -2.51 1.25 -11.51
C LEU A 59 -2.81 1.79 -12.92
N LEU A 60 -1.85 2.47 -13.55
CA LEU A 60 -2.01 2.97 -14.92
C LEU A 60 -2.23 1.83 -15.92
N SER A 61 -1.52 0.71 -15.76
CA SER A 61 -1.71 -0.48 -16.60
C SER A 61 -3.11 -1.11 -16.45
N MET A 62 -3.74 -0.91 -15.30
CA MET A 62 -5.11 -1.34 -15.00
C MET A 62 -6.18 -0.33 -15.45
N GLY A 63 -5.77 0.74 -16.13
CA GLY A 63 -6.68 1.78 -16.64
C GLY A 63 -7.15 2.77 -15.57
N GLU A 64 -6.41 2.94 -14.47
CA GLU A 64 -6.64 4.04 -13.53
C GLU A 64 -6.25 5.40 -14.16
N SER A 65 -6.93 6.48 -13.77
CA SER A 65 -6.66 7.81 -14.32
C SER A 65 -5.50 8.52 -13.63
N VAL A 66 -4.73 9.28 -14.40
CA VAL A 66 -3.64 10.12 -13.87
C VAL A 66 -4.14 11.07 -12.77
N ASP A 67 -5.32 11.65 -12.96
CA ASP A 67 -5.93 12.56 -11.98
C ASP A 67 -6.15 11.87 -10.63
N ARG A 68 -6.63 10.62 -10.62
CA ARG A 68 -6.78 9.85 -9.38
C ARG A 68 -5.42 9.61 -8.74
N LEU A 69 -4.41 9.14 -9.48
CA LEU A 69 -3.06 8.94 -8.93
C LEU A 69 -2.48 10.20 -8.27
N LEU A 70 -2.58 11.35 -8.96
CA LEU A 70 -2.04 12.63 -8.48
C LEU A 70 -2.81 13.17 -7.27
N LEU A 71 -4.12 12.97 -7.21
CA LEU A 71 -4.98 13.49 -6.15
C LEU A 71 -5.14 12.52 -4.97
N LEU A 72 -4.59 11.30 -5.03
CA LEU A 72 -4.64 10.34 -3.92
C LEU A 72 -4.10 10.90 -2.59
N PRO A 73 -3.01 11.68 -2.53
CA PRO A 73 -2.59 12.32 -1.27
C PRO A 73 -3.58 13.36 -0.74
N MET A 74 -4.44 13.91 -1.61
CA MET A 74 -5.47 14.91 -1.31
C MET A 74 -6.87 14.32 -1.33
N TRP A 75 -7.01 13.00 -1.20
CA TRP A 75 -8.27 12.27 -1.38
C TRP A 75 -9.46 12.84 -0.59
N ARG A 76 -9.21 13.44 0.58
CA ARG A 76 -10.26 14.05 1.43
C ARG A 76 -10.97 15.21 0.75
N GLU A 77 -10.24 15.98 -0.06
CA GLU A 77 -10.68 17.23 -0.69
C GLU A 77 -11.23 17.04 -2.11
N VAL A 78 -11.34 15.79 -2.58
CA VAL A 78 -11.79 15.48 -3.94
C VAL A 78 -12.93 14.45 -3.94
N PRO A 79 -13.94 14.60 -4.84
CA PRO A 79 -15.12 13.72 -4.87
C PRO A 79 -14.92 12.48 -5.76
N ILE A 80 -13.72 12.25 -6.29
CA ILE A 80 -13.46 11.23 -7.31
C ILE A 80 -13.28 9.81 -6.76
N TYR A 81 -13.25 9.65 -5.43
CA TYR A 81 -13.15 8.37 -4.73
C TYR A 81 -14.49 8.00 -4.11
N SER A 82 -14.89 6.73 -4.26
CA SER A 82 -16.12 6.22 -3.66
C SER A 82 -16.04 6.19 -2.13
N ASP A 83 -17.18 6.10 -1.43
CA ASP A 83 -17.20 6.00 0.03
C ASP A 83 -16.43 4.76 0.54
N GLU A 84 -16.51 3.66 -0.21
CA GLU A 84 -15.75 2.43 0.05
C GLU A 84 -14.23 2.69 -0.04
N GLU A 85 -13.77 3.30 -1.14
CA GLU A 85 -12.36 3.64 -1.35
C GLU A 85 -11.86 4.60 -0.26
N ARG A 86 -12.66 5.63 0.07
CA ARG A 86 -12.33 6.60 1.12
C ARG A 86 -12.14 5.93 2.47
N ALA A 87 -12.99 4.98 2.83
CA ALA A 87 -12.86 4.22 4.08
C ALA A 87 -11.55 3.40 4.11
N VAL A 88 -11.19 2.76 3.00
CA VAL A 88 -9.94 1.98 2.88
C VAL A 88 -8.70 2.87 2.86
N ILE A 89 -8.74 3.99 2.14
CA ILE A 89 -7.64 4.96 2.11
C ILE A 89 -7.41 5.51 3.51
N GLU A 90 -8.47 5.86 4.25
CA GLU A 90 -8.36 6.32 5.63
C GLU A 90 -7.76 5.26 6.56
N LEU A 91 -8.24 4.02 6.48
CA LEU A 91 -7.66 2.90 7.24
C LEU A 91 -6.17 2.74 6.90
N THR A 92 -5.81 2.86 5.63
CA THR A 92 -4.41 2.80 5.17
C THR A 92 -3.56 3.88 5.81
N GLU A 93 -4.06 5.12 5.92
CA GLU A 93 -3.34 6.20 6.59
C GLU A 93 -3.15 5.91 8.09
N CYS A 94 -4.22 5.51 8.80
CA CYS A 94 -4.18 5.21 10.23
C CYS A 94 -3.22 4.05 10.57
N VAL A 95 -3.31 2.95 9.83
CA VAL A 95 -2.45 1.78 10.07
C VAL A 95 -0.99 2.06 9.67
N THR A 96 -0.76 2.85 8.61
CA THR A 96 0.60 3.26 8.23
C THR A 96 1.22 4.20 9.28
N LYS A 97 0.42 5.12 9.82
CA LYS A 97 0.81 6.09 10.87
C LYS A 97 0.43 5.61 12.27
N LEU A 98 0.57 4.30 12.53
CA LEU A 98 0.04 3.65 13.74
C LEU A 98 0.48 4.35 15.05
N THR A 99 1.67 4.91 15.08
CA THR A 99 2.25 5.61 16.24
C THR A 99 1.65 6.98 16.53
N GLU A 100 0.90 7.58 15.61
CA GLU A 100 0.28 8.90 15.82
C GLU A 100 -0.99 8.79 16.68
N ALA A 101 -1.94 7.96 16.26
CA ALA A 101 -3.24 7.84 16.92
C ALA A 101 -3.85 6.42 16.90
N GLY A 102 -3.11 5.42 16.41
CA GLY A 102 -3.66 4.08 16.17
C GLY A 102 -4.76 4.08 15.11
N VAL A 103 -5.76 3.20 15.28
CA VAL A 103 -6.96 3.15 14.44
C VAL A 103 -8.17 3.59 15.29
N PRO A 104 -8.69 4.82 15.11
CA PRO A 104 -9.86 5.28 15.83
C PRO A 104 -11.09 4.40 15.58
N ALA A 105 -11.95 4.24 16.59
CA ALA A 105 -13.16 3.41 16.49
C ALA A 105 -14.07 3.84 15.32
N GLU A 106 -14.18 5.13 15.06
CA GLU A 106 -14.96 5.66 13.94
C GLU A 106 -14.42 5.26 12.55
N VAL A 107 -13.11 5.05 12.40
CA VAL A 107 -12.50 4.56 11.15
C VAL A 107 -12.88 3.08 10.98
N TYR A 108 -12.80 2.28 12.04
CA TYR A 108 -13.28 0.90 12.04
C TYR A 108 -14.76 0.83 11.62
N GLU A 109 -15.63 1.62 12.24
CA GLU A 109 -17.06 1.65 11.91
C GLU A 109 -17.31 2.06 10.46
N ARG A 110 -16.56 3.03 9.92
CA ARG A 110 -16.68 3.42 8.50
C ARG A 110 -16.29 2.29 7.56
N VAL A 111 -15.18 1.59 7.82
CA VAL A 111 -14.76 0.44 7.00
C VAL A 111 -15.78 -0.69 7.09
N ARG A 112 -16.32 -0.97 8.29
CA ARG A 112 -17.26 -2.07 8.51
C ARG A 112 -18.63 -1.88 7.85
N LYS A 113 -18.97 -0.69 7.37
CA LYS A 113 -20.13 -0.46 6.51
C LYS A 113 -19.99 -1.10 5.11
N HIS A 114 -18.76 -1.32 4.66
CA HIS A 114 -18.46 -1.82 3.31
C HIS A 114 -17.83 -3.22 3.31
N PHE A 115 -17.04 -3.54 4.34
CA PHE A 115 -16.25 -4.77 4.41
C PHE A 115 -16.58 -5.54 5.68
N ASP A 116 -16.81 -6.86 5.57
CA ASP A 116 -16.98 -7.75 6.73
C ASP A 116 -15.70 -7.89 7.59
N GLU A 117 -15.76 -8.65 8.69
CA GLU A 117 -14.61 -8.80 9.60
C GLU A 117 -13.42 -9.51 8.94
N LYS A 118 -13.69 -10.51 8.08
CA LYS A 118 -12.63 -11.20 7.35
C LYS A 118 -11.96 -10.22 6.38
N GLN A 119 -12.76 -9.48 5.62
CA GLN A 119 -12.28 -8.46 4.68
C GLN A 119 -11.54 -7.33 5.40
N PHE A 120 -11.95 -6.94 6.61
CA PHE A 120 -11.21 -5.98 7.43
C PHE A 120 -9.81 -6.50 7.76
N VAL A 121 -9.69 -7.77 8.17
CA VAL A 121 -8.37 -8.41 8.40
C VAL A 121 -7.56 -8.47 7.12
N ASP A 122 -8.19 -8.78 5.99
CA ASP A 122 -7.54 -8.78 4.68
C ASP A 122 -6.98 -7.39 4.30
N LEU A 123 -7.73 -6.31 4.56
CA LEU A 123 -7.28 -4.93 4.38
C LEU A 123 -6.07 -4.60 5.28
N VAL A 124 -6.13 -4.98 6.56
CA VAL A 124 -5.01 -4.78 7.49
C VAL A 124 -3.77 -5.56 7.03
N MET A 125 -3.93 -6.78 6.53
CA MET A 125 -2.85 -7.56 5.97
C MET A 125 -2.26 -6.91 4.72
N ALA A 126 -3.10 -6.41 3.80
CA ALA A 126 -2.65 -5.65 2.63
C ALA A 126 -1.80 -4.42 3.02
N ILE A 127 -2.28 -3.61 3.99
CA ILE A 127 -1.56 -2.43 4.48
C ILE A 127 -0.25 -2.83 5.17
N THR A 128 -0.26 -3.90 5.95
CA THR A 128 0.93 -4.42 6.64
C THR A 128 1.99 -4.90 5.65
N THR A 129 1.58 -5.62 4.61
CA THR A 129 2.46 -6.12 3.55
C THR A 129 3.19 -4.99 2.84
N ILE A 130 2.49 -3.94 2.39
CA ILE A 130 3.16 -2.79 1.76
C ILE A 130 4.05 -2.04 2.74
N ASN A 131 3.63 -1.91 4.01
CA ASN A 131 4.45 -1.30 5.04
C ASN A 131 5.76 -2.06 5.27
N ALA A 132 5.76 -3.39 5.16
CA ALA A 132 6.97 -4.21 5.20
C ALA A 132 7.86 -3.96 3.96
N TRP A 133 7.27 -3.93 2.76
CA TRP A 133 8.00 -3.61 1.54
C TRP A 133 8.64 -2.22 1.56
N ASN A 134 7.91 -1.20 2.03
CA ASN A 134 8.43 0.15 2.14
C ASN A 134 9.63 0.22 3.10
N ARG A 135 9.56 -0.48 4.25
CA ARG A 135 10.65 -0.53 5.23
C ARG A 135 11.91 -1.12 4.61
N ILE A 136 11.79 -2.24 3.89
CA ILE A 136 12.91 -2.84 3.17
C ILE A 136 13.41 -1.88 2.08
N GLY A 137 12.51 -1.37 1.24
CA GLY A 137 12.86 -0.51 0.12
C GLY A 137 13.66 0.72 0.53
N VAL A 138 13.19 1.43 1.56
CA VAL A 138 13.87 2.63 2.08
C VAL A 138 15.16 2.26 2.81
N ALA A 139 15.15 1.25 3.69
CA ALA A 139 16.33 0.88 4.47
C ALA A 139 17.49 0.37 3.60
N THR A 140 17.19 -0.34 2.51
CA THR A 140 18.20 -0.88 1.58
C THR A 140 18.49 0.03 0.39
N GLY A 141 17.91 1.24 0.37
CA GLY A 141 18.22 2.27 -0.62
C GLY A 141 17.75 1.93 -2.04
N LEU A 142 16.57 1.32 -2.18
CA LEU A 142 15.95 1.12 -3.49
C LEU A 142 15.53 2.47 -4.09
N PHE A 143 15.66 2.60 -5.40
CA PHE A 143 15.17 3.72 -6.19
C PHE A 143 14.55 3.21 -7.49
N PRO A 144 13.63 3.96 -8.14
CA PRO A 144 13.02 3.53 -9.40
C PRO A 144 14.06 3.10 -10.44
N GLY A 145 13.89 1.89 -11.00
CA GLY A 145 14.80 1.31 -11.99
C GLY A 145 16.10 0.71 -11.44
N CYS A 146 16.27 0.57 -10.12
CA CYS A 146 17.49 -0.03 -9.53
C CYS A 146 17.70 -1.53 -9.83
N PHE A 147 16.77 -2.17 -10.52
CA PHE A 147 16.84 -3.58 -10.95
C PHE A 147 16.70 -3.75 -12.47
N ASP A 148 16.65 -2.63 -13.22
CA ASP A 148 16.61 -2.64 -14.68
C ASP A 148 18.00 -2.89 -15.29
#